data_AF-A0A950RPU6-F1
#
_entry.id   AF-A0A950RPU6-F1
#
_cell.length_a   1.000
_cell.length_b   1.000
_cell.length_c   1.000
_cell.angle_alpha   90.00
_cell.angle_beta   90.00
_cell.angle_gamma   90.00
#
_symmetry.space_group_name_H-M   'P 1'
#
loop_
_entity.id
_entity.type
_entity.pdbx_description
1 polymer ?
#
loop_
_entity_poly.entity_id
_entity_poly.type
_entity_poly.pdbx_seq_one_letter_code
_entity_poly.pdbx_strand_id
1 'polypeptide(L)'
;MAKKRTAWERLYDGIRVIRRPDSVCAPPATDAELDKVESEIGSRLPYSYREFLRRFGSGELQGWVRLNPITSRRKRTHWTVTSRTLELRDFFAKHSERLGNHQWLSGLVYFASSGGGDLYAWDPTHVTQTRLHECQFYLLLRHEEEEPFFAGTSFWRFIEWVEADVRSWSDPEQLREDGPGIYFSPAYLRTKKAPLKGDVKRWLAWNSGTVLALAKSIREEGRTDVFPILADALEEAGCTNRDLLDSCRGGAPEIDGPWALQILLGKEKPEPRTSAPGPRGGLR
;
A
#
# COMPACT_ATOMS: atom_id res chain seq x y z
N MET A 1 -7.29 6.58 31.01
CA MET A 1 -8.26 7.18 30.06
C MET A 1 -7.75 6.94 28.65
N ALA A 2 -8.50 6.23 27.80
CA ALA A 2 -8.07 6.02 26.41
C ALA A 2 -8.09 7.35 25.66
N LYS A 3 -6.97 7.73 25.04
CA LYS A 3 -6.86 8.97 24.25
C LYS A 3 -7.86 8.89 23.09
N LYS A 4 -8.77 9.86 22.99
CA LYS A 4 -9.75 9.93 21.89
C LYS A 4 -9.01 9.97 20.56
N ARG A 5 -9.22 8.99 19.68
CA ARG A 5 -8.59 8.97 18.35
C ARG A 5 -8.94 10.25 17.60
N THR A 6 -7.95 10.82 16.95
CA THR A 6 -8.08 11.95 16.02
C THR A 6 -8.84 11.53 14.76
N ALA A 7 -9.22 12.50 13.93
CA ALA A 7 -9.97 12.21 12.69
C ALA A 7 -9.14 11.43 11.68
N TRP A 8 -7.86 11.80 11.51
CA TRP A 8 -6.97 11.11 10.57
C TRP A 8 -6.64 9.68 11.01
N GLU A 9 -6.51 9.41 12.33
CA GLU A 9 -6.31 8.04 12.83
C GLU A 9 -7.48 7.13 12.45
N ARG A 10 -8.73 7.61 12.63
CA ARG A 10 -9.93 6.86 12.22
C ARG A 10 -9.96 6.60 10.72
N LEU A 11 -9.55 7.58 9.90
CA LEU A 11 -9.44 7.38 8.45
C LEU A 11 -8.47 6.23 8.15
N TYR A 12 -7.28 6.25 8.77
CA TYR A 12 -6.24 5.25 8.52
C TYR A 12 -6.65 3.86 8.99
N ASP A 13 -7.41 3.78 10.09
CA ASP A 13 -7.98 2.52 10.54
C ASP A 13 -8.99 1.91 9.56
N GLY A 14 -9.64 2.74 8.74
CA GLY A 14 -10.57 2.31 7.69
C GLY A 14 -9.92 1.99 6.34
N ILE A 15 -8.60 2.19 6.18
CA ILE A 15 -7.91 1.93 4.91
C ILE A 15 -7.76 0.42 4.70
N ARG A 16 -8.29 -0.06 3.58
CA ARG A 16 -8.16 -1.45 3.16
C ARG A 16 -6.83 -1.67 2.45
N VAL A 17 -5.96 -2.51 3.02
CA VAL A 17 -4.69 -2.86 2.40
C VAL A 17 -4.90 -4.01 1.42
N ILE A 18 -4.49 -3.81 0.17
CA ILE A 18 -4.74 -4.76 -0.92
C ILE A 18 -3.43 -5.12 -1.59
N ARG A 19 -3.06 -6.40 -1.50
CA ARG A 19 -1.90 -6.99 -2.18
C ARG A 19 -2.11 -8.47 -2.41
N ARG A 20 -1.35 -9.05 -3.35
CA ARG A 20 -1.41 -10.49 -3.61
C ARG A 20 -0.81 -11.26 -2.42
N PRO A 21 -1.38 -12.43 -2.05
CA PRO A 21 -0.86 -13.27 -0.97
C PRO A 21 0.61 -13.67 -1.11
N ASP A 22 1.08 -13.81 -2.35
CA ASP A 22 2.45 -14.22 -2.69
C ASP A 22 3.42 -13.02 -2.78
N SER A 23 2.98 -11.80 -2.50
CA SER A 23 3.79 -10.60 -2.63
C SER A 23 4.52 -10.24 -1.35
N VAL A 24 5.82 -9.99 -1.48
CA VAL A 24 6.62 -9.26 -0.49
C VAL A 24 6.58 -7.78 -0.86
N CYS A 25 6.08 -6.97 0.07
CA CYS A 25 5.95 -5.52 -0.09
C CYS A 25 7.09 -4.78 0.61
N ALA A 26 7.28 -3.53 0.24
CA ALA A 26 8.22 -2.64 0.91
C ALA A 26 7.75 -2.42 2.36
N PRO A 27 8.66 -2.50 3.35
CA PRO A 27 8.28 -2.23 4.72
C PRO A 27 7.85 -0.77 4.90
N PRO A 28 7.13 -0.43 5.97
CA PRO A 28 6.88 0.97 6.31
C PRO A 28 8.17 1.78 6.45
N ALA A 29 8.05 3.11 6.35
CA ALA A 29 9.19 4.01 6.48
C ALA A 29 9.62 4.13 7.95
N THR A 30 10.93 4.15 8.19
CA THR A 30 11.49 4.42 9.52
C THR A 30 11.63 5.92 9.76
N ASP A 31 11.68 6.35 11.03
CA ASP A 31 11.90 7.77 11.34
C ASP A 31 13.21 8.31 10.75
N ALA A 32 14.28 7.52 10.77
CA ALA A 32 15.56 7.91 10.17
C ALA A 32 15.47 8.13 8.66
N GLU A 33 14.68 7.34 7.93
CA GLU A 33 14.46 7.55 6.50
C GLU A 33 13.65 8.83 6.24
N LEU A 34 12.66 9.13 7.08
CA LEU A 34 11.80 10.30 6.95
C LEU A 34 12.56 11.59 7.29
N ASP A 35 13.33 11.59 8.39
CA ASP A 35 14.18 12.71 8.80
C ASP A 35 15.24 13.02 7.73
N LYS A 36 15.80 11.97 7.12
CA LYS A 36 16.73 12.13 6.01
C LYS A 36 16.07 12.83 4.82
N VAL A 37 14.87 12.41 4.42
CA VAL A 37 14.14 13.07 3.32
C VAL A 37 13.87 14.54 3.66
N GLU A 38 13.40 14.86 4.88
CA GLU A 38 13.17 16.24 5.30
C GLU A 38 14.42 17.11 5.18
N SER A 39 15.57 16.56 5.63
CA SER A 39 16.86 17.24 5.50
C SER A 39 17.30 17.44 4.06
N GLU A 40 17.06 16.48 3.17
CA GLU A 40 17.48 16.55 1.76
C GLU A 40 16.61 17.51 0.94
N ILE A 41 15.29 17.54 1.19
CA ILE A 41 14.37 18.45 0.48
C ILE A 41 14.30 19.84 1.12
N GLY A 42 14.86 20.01 2.32
CA GLY A 42 14.83 21.27 3.07
C GLY A 42 13.41 21.67 3.51
N SER A 43 12.54 20.69 3.77
CA SER A 43 11.13 20.92 4.13
C SER A 43 10.65 19.82 5.05
N ARG A 44 9.80 20.17 6.01
CA ARG A 44 9.18 19.19 6.91
C ARG A 44 8.03 18.49 6.19
N LEU A 45 7.85 17.20 6.50
CA LEU A 45 6.73 16.41 6.02
C LEU A 45 5.48 16.75 6.85
N PRO A 46 4.31 16.88 6.20
CA PRO A 46 3.05 16.93 6.91
C PRO A 46 2.89 15.74 7.85
N TYR A 47 2.47 15.98 9.10
CA TYR A 47 2.52 14.93 10.13
C TYR A 47 1.67 13.71 9.77
N SER A 48 0.47 13.90 9.22
CA SER A 48 -0.36 12.77 8.79
C SER A 48 0.27 11.99 7.63
N TYR A 49 0.99 12.65 6.71
CA TYR A 49 1.80 11.96 5.68
C TYR A 49 2.91 11.11 6.31
N ARG A 50 3.61 11.67 7.29
CA ARG A 50 4.66 10.95 8.03
C ARG A 50 4.12 9.72 8.77
N GLU A 51 2.97 9.84 9.41
CA GLU A 51 2.28 8.73 10.10
C GLU A 51 1.77 7.68 9.10
N PHE A 52 1.25 8.10 7.94
CA PHE A 52 0.83 7.18 6.89
C PHE A 52 2.00 6.31 6.41
N LEU A 53 3.15 6.92 6.12
CA LEU A 53 4.32 6.19 5.65
C LEU A 53 4.90 5.27 6.73
N ARG A 54 4.83 5.65 8.01
CA ARG A 54 5.21 4.78 9.14
C ARG A 54 4.28 3.59 9.31
N ARG A 55 3.01 3.72 8.95
CA ARG A 55 2.03 2.64 9.07
C ARG A 55 1.98 1.73 7.85
N PHE A 56 2.01 2.31 6.65
CA PHE A 56 1.72 1.61 5.40
C PHE A 56 2.90 1.59 4.42
N GLY A 57 3.86 2.51 4.57
CA GLY A 57 4.94 2.71 3.61
C GLY A 57 4.50 3.38 2.31
N SER A 58 5.38 3.36 1.32
CA SER A 58 5.06 3.82 -0.04
C SER A 58 4.21 2.80 -0.78
N GLY A 59 3.42 3.25 -1.74
CA GLY A 59 2.54 2.40 -2.51
C GLY A 59 1.59 3.21 -3.38
N GLU A 60 0.42 2.65 -3.65
CA GLU A 60 -0.55 3.24 -4.55
C GLU A 60 -1.90 3.39 -3.83
N LEU A 61 -2.47 4.59 -3.86
CA LEU A 61 -3.82 4.86 -3.41
C LEU A 61 -4.77 4.67 -4.58
N GLN A 62 -5.87 3.95 -4.34
CA GLN A 62 -6.94 3.75 -5.33
C GLN A 62 -6.47 3.18 -6.68
N GLY A 63 -5.34 2.46 -6.72
CA GLY A 63 -4.80 1.88 -7.95
C GLY A 63 -4.36 2.91 -9.01
N TRP A 64 -4.24 4.19 -8.61
CA TRP A 64 -4.01 5.29 -9.53
C TRP A 64 -2.91 6.24 -9.04
N VAL A 65 -3.02 6.69 -7.80
CA VAL A 65 -2.10 7.69 -7.22
C VAL A 65 -0.94 6.97 -6.56
N ARG A 66 0.22 6.98 -7.22
CA ARG A 66 1.43 6.34 -6.72
C ARG A 66 2.21 7.30 -5.84
N LEU A 67 2.29 7.00 -4.55
CA LEU A 67 3.15 7.70 -3.60
C LEU A 67 4.62 7.38 -3.93
N ASN A 68 5.41 8.41 -4.13
CA ASN A 68 6.84 8.30 -4.38
C ASN A 68 7.51 7.60 -3.18
N PRO A 69 8.39 6.62 -3.40
CA PRO A 69 9.16 6.00 -2.33
C PRO A 69 10.03 7.00 -1.56
N ILE A 70 10.12 6.81 -0.25
CA ILE A 70 11.04 7.59 0.62
C ILE A 70 12.49 7.16 0.37
N THR A 71 12.71 5.86 0.19
CA THR A 71 14.02 5.31 -0.15
C THR A 71 13.95 4.44 -1.39
N SER A 72 15.01 4.46 -2.20
CA SER A 72 15.13 3.57 -3.36
C SER A 72 15.47 2.17 -2.87
N ARG A 73 14.48 1.26 -2.92
CA ARG A 73 14.62 -0.13 -2.47
C ARG A 73 14.77 -1.14 -3.60
N ARG A 74 14.74 -0.68 -4.86
CA ARG A 74 15.09 -1.49 -6.03
C ARG A 74 16.20 -0.79 -6.80
N LYS A 75 17.12 -1.58 -7.37
CA LYS A 75 18.22 -1.09 -8.21
C LYS A 75 17.78 -0.21 -9.40
N ARG A 76 16.50 -0.25 -9.76
CA ARG A 76 15.89 0.48 -10.88
C ARG A 76 14.75 1.42 -10.46
N THR A 77 14.59 1.78 -9.19
CA THR A 77 13.62 2.84 -8.84
C THR A 77 14.31 4.19 -8.96
N HIS A 78 14.04 4.93 -10.02
CA HIS A 78 14.71 6.21 -10.34
C HIS A 78 14.12 7.40 -9.55
N TRP A 79 12.93 7.23 -8.99
CA TRP A 79 12.09 8.34 -8.51
C TRP A 79 11.73 8.13 -7.04
N THR A 80 12.41 8.83 -6.14
CA THR A 80 12.06 8.97 -4.71
C THR A 80 11.42 10.33 -4.47
N VAL A 81 10.81 10.57 -3.30
CA VAL A 81 10.31 11.92 -2.94
C VAL A 81 11.43 12.96 -3.10
N THR A 82 12.64 12.67 -2.61
CA THR A 82 13.79 13.56 -2.75
C THR A 82 14.16 13.79 -4.22
N SER A 83 14.49 12.73 -4.96
CA SER A 83 14.99 12.89 -6.33
C SER A 83 13.95 13.53 -7.25
N ARG A 84 12.67 13.18 -7.08
CA ARG A 84 11.58 13.77 -7.87
C ARG A 84 11.35 15.23 -7.52
N THR A 85 11.42 15.58 -6.24
CA THR A 85 11.27 16.98 -5.80
C THR A 85 12.40 17.84 -6.34
N LEU A 86 13.66 17.43 -6.16
CA LEU A 86 14.80 18.21 -6.61
C LEU A 86 14.82 18.38 -8.14
N GLU A 87 14.51 17.32 -8.89
CA GLU A 87 14.40 17.41 -10.36
C GLU A 87 13.32 18.40 -10.80
N LEU A 88 12.11 18.31 -10.22
CA LEU A 88 11.00 19.16 -10.64
C LEU A 88 11.21 20.62 -10.21
N ARG A 89 11.81 20.85 -9.05
CA ARG A 89 12.17 22.22 -8.64
C ARG A 89 13.15 22.87 -9.62
N ASP A 90 14.21 22.14 -9.99
CA ASP A 90 15.19 22.61 -10.99
C ASP A 90 14.54 22.79 -12.38
N PHE A 91 13.69 21.85 -12.79
CA PHE A 91 12.93 21.95 -14.03
C PHE A 91 12.08 23.22 -14.04
N PHE A 92 11.16 23.41 -13.08
CA PHE A 92 10.27 24.57 -13.07
C PHE A 92 11.02 25.88 -12.89
N ALA A 93 12.10 25.93 -12.10
CA ALA A 93 12.93 27.13 -11.98
C ALA A 93 13.48 27.63 -13.33
N LYS A 94 13.75 26.72 -14.27
CA LYS A 94 14.30 27.02 -15.60
C LYS A 94 13.23 27.37 -16.66
N HIS A 95 11.94 27.22 -16.36
CA HIS A 95 10.85 27.37 -17.34
C HIS A 95 10.00 28.64 -17.12
N SER A 96 10.63 29.74 -16.68
CA SER A 96 9.95 31.01 -16.41
C SER A 96 9.26 31.65 -17.61
N GLU A 97 9.75 31.37 -18.83
CA GLU A 97 9.17 31.91 -20.07
C GLU A 97 7.86 31.23 -20.47
N ARG A 98 7.63 30.00 -20.00
CA ARG A 98 6.44 29.20 -20.32
C ARG A 98 5.41 29.19 -19.20
N LEU A 99 5.85 29.26 -17.95
CA LEU A 99 5.00 29.05 -16.78
C LEU A 99 4.98 30.30 -15.90
N GLY A 100 3.87 31.03 -15.87
CA GLY A 100 3.72 32.25 -15.06
C GLY A 100 3.83 32.01 -13.55
N ASN A 101 3.50 30.80 -13.09
CA ASN A 101 3.61 30.39 -11.69
C ASN A 101 4.91 29.61 -11.37
N HIS A 102 5.93 29.64 -12.24
CA HIS A 102 7.13 28.80 -12.11
C HIS A 102 7.85 28.91 -10.76
N GLN A 103 7.89 30.10 -10.14
CA GLN A 103 8.52 30.31 -8.84
C GLN A 103 7.82 29.48 -7.76
N TRP A 104 6.49 29.48 -7.77
CA TRP A 104 5.68 28.68 -6.85
C TRP A 104 5.88 27.19 -7.08
N LEU A 105 5.81 26.73 -8.34
CA LEU A 105 6.09 25.33 -8.71
C LEU A 105 7.49 24.88 -8.24
N SER A 106 8.50 25.74 -8.40
CA SER A 106 9.87 25.45 -7.95
C SER A 106 10.05 25.41 -6.42
N GLY A 107 9.03 25.79 -5.64
CA GLY A 107 9.02 25.69 -4.17
C GLY A 107 8.32 24.44 -3.63
N LEU A 108 7.48 23.78 -4.43
CA LEU A 108 6.65 22.65 -3.99
C LEU A 108 7.47 21.41 -3.63
N VAL A 109 6.84 20.49 -2.89
CA VAL A 109 7.36 19.14 -2.67
C VAL A 109 6.49 18.12 -3.40
N TYR A 110 7.11 17.29 -4.23
CA TYR A 110 6.42 16.37 -5.15
C TYR A 110 6.46 14.95 -4.62
N PHE A 111 5.32 14.47 -4.14
CA PHE A 111 5.25 13.27 -3.29
C PHE A 111 4.50 12.11 -3.92
N ALA A 112 3.76 12.35 -5.00
CA ALA A 112 3.09 11.29 -5.75
C ALA A 112 2.93 11.67 -7.23
N SER A 113 2.57 10.68 -8.03
CA SER A 113 2.23 10.84 -9.44
C SER A 113 1.11 9.89 -9.85
N SER A 114 0.35 10.25 -10.90
CA SER A 114 -0.62 9.33 -11.52
C SER A 114 0.03 8.46 -12.59
N GLY A 115 -0.69 7.43 -13.06
CA GLY A 115 -0.29 6.66 -14.24
C GLY A 115 -0.23 7.49 -15.53
N GLY A 116 -1.00 8.58 -15.62
CA GLY A 116 -1.01 9.54 -16.73
C GLY A 116 0.17 10.53 -16.74
N GLY A 117 0.93 10.59 -15.65
CA GLY A 117 2.04 11.51 -15.47
C GLY A 117 1.68 12.79 -14.74
N ASP A 118 0.46 12.90 -14.20
CA ASP A 118 0.08 14.01 -13.32
C ASP A 118 0.92 13.99 -12.06
N LEU A 119 1.14 15.17 -11.49
CA LEU A 119 1.95 15.34 -10.30
C LEU A 119 1.06 15.72 -9.12
N TYR A 120 1.37 15.17 -7.96
CA TYR A 120 0.78 15.61 -6.71
C TYR A 120 1.85 16.20 -5.83
N ALA A 121 1.56 17.38 -5.31
CA ALA A 121 2.50 18.16 -4.53
C ALA A 121 1.83 18.81 -3.33
N TRP A 122 2.63 19.17 -2.32
CA TRP A 122 2.19 20.11 -1.29
C TRP A 122 3.03 21.37 -1.33
N ASP A 123 2.42 22.48 -0.90
CA ASP A 123 3.10 23.76 -0.72
C ASP A 123 3.66 23.84 0.71
N PRO A 124 4.98 23.77 0.91
CA PRO A 124 5.57 23.81 2.25
C PRO A 124 5.46 25.19 2.92
N THR A 125 5.13 26.24 2.17
CA THR A 125 4.97 27.60 2.69
C THR A 125 3.54 27.87 3.16
N HIS A 126 2.56 27.11 2.66
CA HIS A 126 1.15 27.25 3.02
C HIS A 126 0.73 26.25 4.11
N VAL A 127 1.16 26.52 5.35
CA VAL A 127 0.80 25.71 6.52
C VAL A 127 -0.65 25.98 6.96
N THR A 128 -1.48 24.95 6.98
CA THR A 128 -2.91 24.98 7.35
C THR A 128 -3.16 24.58 8.80
N GLN A 129 -2.28 23.74 9.37
CA GLN A 129 -2.34 23.33 10.79
C GLN A 129 -0.96 23.35 11.42
N THR A 130 -0.63 24.45 12.09
CA THR A 130 0.69 24.68 12.70
C THR A 130 1.18 23.54 13.59
N ARG A 131 0.32 23.00 14.46
CA ARG A 131 0.70 21.96 15.43
C ARG A 131 1.10 20.64 14.78
N LEU A 132 0.41 20.25 13.71
CA LEU A 132 0.66 19.03 12.95
C LEU A 132 1.52 19.29 11.70
N HIS A 133 1.91 20.55 11.47
CA HIS A 133 2.59 20.96 10.25
C HIS A 133 1.87 20.47 8.97
N GLU A 134 0.54 20.53 8.92
CA GLU A 134 -0.19 20.21 7.69
C GLU A 134 -0.13 21.37 6.71
N CYS A 135 -0.12 21.05 5.42
CA CYS A 135 0.01 21.99 4.32
C CYS A 135 -1.14 21.83 3.30
N GLN A 136 -1.25 22.76 2.34
CA GLN A 136 -2.13 22.58 1.19
C GLN A 136 -1.55 21.59 0.18
N PHE A 137 -2.40 20.69 -0.32
CA PHE A 137 -2.09 19.67 -1.31
C PHE A 137 -2.77 20.00 -2.64
N TYR A 138 -2.08 19.70 -3.73
CA TYR A 138 -2.52 20.01 -5.09
C TYR A 138 -2.31 18.84 -6.05
N LEU A 139 -3.22 18.74 -7.03
CA LEU A 139 -3.03 18.02 -8.27
C LEU A 139 -2.55 19.02 -9.33
N LEU A 140 -1.49 18.67 -10.04
CA LEU A 140 -0.98 19.37 -11.20
C LEU A 140 -1.17 18.45 -12.40
N LEU A 141 -2.16 18.77 -13.22
CA LEU A 141 -2.41 18.02 -14.45
C LEU A 141 -1.23 18.21 -15.39
N ARG A 142 -0.83 17.10 -16.01
CA ARG A 142 0.28 17.13 -16.96
C ARG A 142 -0.04 18.09 -18.11
N HIS A 143 0.88 19.01 -18.40
CA HIS A 143 0.74 20.09 -19.39
C HIS A 143 -0.18 21.26 -19.01
N GLU A 144 -0.78 21.25 -17.83
CA GLU A 144 -1.64 22.30 -17.28
C GLU A 144 -1.14 22.74 -15.88
N GLU A 145 0.17 22.69 -15.65
CA GLU A 145 0.76 22.96 -14.32
C GLU A 145 0.58 24.43 -13.84
N GLU A 146 0.15 25.33 -14.73
CA GLU A 146 -0.21 26.72 -14.40
C GLU A 146 -1.52 26.84 -13.61
N GLU A 147 -2.41 25.83 -13.72
CA GLU A 147 -3.74 25.81 -13.12
C GLU A 147 -3.87 24.66 -12.10
N PRO A 148 -3.24 24.77 -10.91
CA PRO A 148 -3.25 23.71 -9.90
C PRO A 148 -4.65 23.46 -9.33
N PHE A 149 -5.06 22.20 -9.22
CA PHE A 149 -6.29 21.81 -8.54
C PHE A 149 -6.04 21.61 -7.05
N PHE A 150 -6.83 22.30 -6.22
CA PHE A 150 -6.77 22.13 -4.78
C PHE A 150 -7.32 20.76 -4.35
N ALA A 151 -6.48 19.96 -3.70
CA ALA A 151 -6.79 18.57 -3.32
C ALA A 151 -6.95 18.38 -1.80
N GLY A 152 -6.70 19.41 -0.99
CA GLY A 152 -7.02 19.38 0.44
C GLY A 152 -6.06 20.19 1.32
N THR A 153 -6.48 20.43 2.56
CA THR A 153 -5.70 21.20 3.55
C THR A 153 -4.74 20.34 4.38
N SER A 154 -4.63 19.04 4.10
CA SER A 154 -3.80 18.12 4.87
C SER A 154 -3.72 16.78 4.12
N PHE A 155 -2.75 15.94 4.45
CA PHE A 155 -2.55 14.71 3.69
C PHE A 155 -3.73 13.72 3.83
N TRP A 156 -4.34 13.63 5.02
CA TRP A 156 -5.52 12.78 5.21
C TRP A 156 -6.76 13.29 4.46
N ARG A 157 -6.93 14.61 4.29
CA ARG A 157 -7.97 15.19 3.42
C ARG A 157 -7.67 14.95 1.95
N PHE A 158 -6.40 14.98 1.56
CA PHE A 158 -5.97 14.57 0.23
C PHE A 158 -6.35 13.12 -0.07
N ILE A 159 -6.21 12.18 0.88
CA ILE A 159 -6.63 10.78 0.67
C ILE A 159 -8.15 10.68 0.42
N GLU A 160 -8.97 11.41 1.17
CA GLU A 160 -10.43 11.47 0.93
C GLU A 160 -10.73 12.05 -0.46
N TRP A 161 -10.03 13.11 -0.84
CA TRP A 161 -10.16 13.72 -2.17
C TRP A 161 -9.79 12.74 -3.28
N VAL A 162 -8.69 11.96 -3.14
CA VAL A 162 -8.29 10.94 -4.12
C VAL A 162 -9.37 9.87 -4.29
N GLU A 163 -9.99 9.43 -3.20
CA GLU A 163 -11.09 8.46 -3.27
C GLU A 163 -12.32 9.02 -4.01
N ALA A 164 -12.67 10.27 -3.76
CA ALA A 164 -13.76 10.94 -4.44
C ALA A 164 -13.46 11.20 -5.93
N ASP A 165 -12.25 11.66 -6.22
CA ASP A 165 -11.77 11.94 -7.58
C ASP A 165 -11.77 10.67 -8.42
N VAL A 166 -11.06 9.62 -7.99
CA VAL A 166 -10.98 8.35 -8.71
C VAL A 166 -12.36 7.75 -8.96
N ARG A 167 -13.24 7.79 -7.94
CA ARG A 167 -14.61 7.30 -8.09
C ARG A 167 -15.42 8.10 -9.12
N SER A 168 -15.18 9.40 -9.27
CA SER A 168 -15.97 10.25 -10.17
C SER A 168 -15.81 9.90 -11.65
N TRP A 169 -14.67 9.31 -12.02
CA TRP A 169 -14.36 8.89 -13.39
C TRP A 169 -14.18 7.37 -13.56
N SER A 170 -14.30 6.60 -12.49
CA SER A 170 -14.30 5.13 -12.55
C SER A 170 -15.64 4.60 -13.07
N ASP A 171 -15.57 3.57 -13.91
CA ASP A 171 -16.75 2.81 -14.34
C ASP A 171 -17.41 2.13 -13.12
N PRO A 172 -18.71 2.37 -12.83
CA PRO A 172 -19.42 1.74 -11.73
C PRO A 172 -19.39 0.22 -11.76
N GLU A 173 -19.30 -0.41 -12.94
CA GLU A 173 -19.20 -1.86 -13.10
C GLU A 173 -17.78 -2.38 -12.79
N GLN A 174 -16.77 -1.51 -12.82
CA GLN A 174 -15.37 -1.82 -12.44
C GLN A 174 -15.06 -1.48 -10.99
N LEU A 175 -15.99 -0.87 -10.25
CA LEU A 175 -15.84 -0.68 -8.82
C LEU A 175 -15.68 -2.05 -8.15
N ARG A 176 -14.74 -2.14 -7.21
CA ARG A 176 -14.47 -3.38 -6.48
C ARG A 176 -15.75 -3.87 -5.80
N GLU A 177 -15.99 -5.18 -5.83
CA GLU A 177 -17.10 -5.83 -5.10
C GLU A 177 -17.13 -5.46 -3.61
N ASP A 178 -15.96 -5.12 -3.05
CA ASP A 178 -15.77 -4.66 -1.67
C ASP A 178 -16.52 -3.35 -1.35
N GLY A 179 -17.08 -2.65 -2.33
CA GLY A 179 -17.84 -1.41 -2.16
C GLY A 179 -16.96 -0.16 -1.95
N PRO A 180 -17.57 1.01 -1.68
CA PRO A 180 -16.87 2.29 -1.55
C PRO A 180 -15.85 2.31 -0.40
N GLY A 181 -14.89 3.23 -0.45
CA GLY A 181 -13.88 3.41 0.60
C GLY A 181 -12.45 3.48 0.08
N ILE A 182 -11.53 3.72 1.01
CA ILE A 182 -10.12 3.92 0.69
C ILE A 182 -9.40 2.58 0.67
N TYR A 183 -8.74 2.28 -0.45
CA TYR A 183 -7.80 1.18 -0.52
C TYR A 183 -6.40 1.64 -0.88
N PHE A 184 -5.43 0.89 -0.35
CA PHE A 184 -4.01 1.13 -0.52
C PHE A 184 -3.30 -0.16 -0.91
N SER A 185 -2.47 -0.10 -1.94
CA SER A 185 -1.61 -1.18 -2.37
C SER A 185 -0.15 -0.86 -2.04
N PRO A 186 0.46 -1.51 -1.03
CA PRO A 186 1.85 -1.28 -0.69
C PRO A 186 2.78 -1.61 -1.85
N ALA A 187 3.88 -0.87 -1.97
CA ALA A 187 4.84 -1.04 -3.06
C ALA A 187 5.37 -2.48 -3.09
N TYR A 188 5.14 -3.17 -4.21
CA TYR A 188 5.64 -4.53 -4.44
C TYR A 188 7.18 -4.52 -4.52
N LEU A 189 7.85 -5.47 -3.85
CA LEU A 189 9.29 -5.69 -3.94
C LEU A 189 9.64 -6.92 -4.76
N ARG A 190 9.06 -8.07 -4.40
CA ARG A 190 9.31 -9.36 -5.07
C ARG A 190 8.21 -10.35 -4.73
N THR A 191 8.16 -11.45 -5.45
CA THR A 191 7.32 -12.60 -5.11
C THR A 191 8.02 -13.43 -4.02
N LYS A 192 7.22 -14.00 -3.12
CA LYS A 192 7.67 -14.94 -2.10
C LYS A 192 8.27 -16.19 -2.75
N LYS A 193 9.35 -16.70 -2.18
CA LYS A 193 10.03 -17.90 -2.63
C LYS A 193 9.41 -19.12 -1.96
N ALA A 194 8.67 -19.90 -2.75
CA ALA A 194 8.12 -21.17 -2.29
C ALA A 194 9.24 -22.16 -1.89
N PRO A 195 9.07 -22.93 -0.79
CA PRO A 195 9.98 -24.01 -0.42
C PRO A 195 9.89 -25.20 -1.38
N LEU A 196 10.86 -26.11 -1.32
CA LEU A 196 10.83 -27.35 -2.09
C LEU A 196 9.72 -28.27 -1.54
N LYS A 197 9.03 -28.98 -2.45
CA LYS A 197 7.98 -29.95 -2.06
C LYS A 197 8.49 -31.04 -1.11
N GLY A 198 9.76 -31.42 -1.22
CA GLY A 198 10.38 -32.41 -0.33
C GLY A 198 10.50 -31.92 1.11
N ASP A 199 10.87 -30.65 1.29
CA ASP A 199 11.00 -30.03 2.61
C ASP A 199 9.62 -29.89 3.27
N VAL A 200 8.63 -29.41 2.51
CA VAL A 200 7.24 -29.33 2.98
C VAL A 200 6.73 -30.69 3.47
N LYS A 201 6.97 -31.78 2.72
CA LYS A 201 6.60 -33.13 3.15
C LYS A 201 7.25 -33.55 4.47
N ARG A 202 8.53 -33.21 4.67
CA ARG A 202 9.25 -33.52 5.91
C ARG A 202 8.66 -32.74 7.10
N TRP A 203 8.37 -31.46 6.92
CA TRP A 203 7.76 -30.64 7.98
C TRP A 203 6.36 -31.13 8.35
N LEU A 204 5.55 -31.50 7.37
CA LEU A 204 4.20 -32.04 7.62
C LEU A 204 4.19 -33.40 8.32
N ALA A 205 5.28 -34.18 8.24
CA ALA A 205 5.42 -35.47 8.92
C ALA A 205 6.09 -35.35 10.31
N TRP A 206 6.66 -34.19 10.63
CA TRP A 206 7.37 -33.96 11.88
C TRP A 206 6.41 -34.02 13.08
N ASN A 207 6.91 -34.57 14.20
CA ASN A 207 6.22 -34.70 15.48
C ASN A 207 4.76 -35.16 15.33
N SER A 208 4.56 -36.36 14.80
CA SER A 208 3.22 -36.95 14.57
C SER A 208 2.29 -36.09 13.73
N GLY A 209 2.83 -35.28 12.83
CA GLY A 209 2.06 -34.41 11.93
C GLY A 209 1.54 -33.13 12.58
N THR A 210 2.22 -32.62 13.60
CA THR A 210 1.80 -31.38 14.31
C THR A 210 1.59 -30.20 13.35
N VAL A 211 2.53 -29.96 12.43
CA VAL A 211 2.41 -28.88 11.42
C VAL A 211 1.17 -29.06 10.54
N LEU A 212 0.88 -30.30 10.13
CA LEU A 212 -0.30 -30.62 9.32
C LEU A 212 -1.60 -30.36 10.09
N ALA A 213 -1.65 -30.76 11.36
CA ALA A 213 -2.82 -30.55 12.21
C ALA A 213 -3.12 -29.06 12.42
N LEU A 214 -2.09 -28.26 12.73
CA LEU A 214 -2.22 -26.81 12.89
C LEU A 214 -2.69 -26.14 11.58
N ALA A 215 -2.04 -26.45 10.45
CA ALA A 215 -2.43 -25.88 9.16
C ALA A 215 -3.88 -26.24 8.78
N LYS A 216 -4.33 -27.47 9.06
CA LYS A 216 -5.72 -27.88 8.84
C LYS A 216 -6.71 -27.12 9.73
N SER A 217 -6.44 -27.01 11.03
CA SER A 217 -7.30 -26.25 11.96
C SER A 217 -7.44 -24.79 11.50
N ILE A 218 -6.36 -24.14 11.06
CA ILE A 218 -6.45 -22.77 10.52
C ILE A 218 -7.39 -22.72 9.30
N ARG A 219 -7.23 -23.65 8.34
CA ARG A 219 -8.01 -23.65 7.11
C ARG A 219 -9.48 -24.00 7.34
N GLU A 220 -9.73 -25.04 8.13
CA GLU A 220 -11.06 -25.65 8.31
C GLU A 220 -11.88 -24.91 9.36
N GLU A 221 -11.23 -24.37 10.40
CA GLU A 221 -11.89 -23.71 11.54
C GLU A 221 -11.69 -22.18 11.53
N GLY A 222 -10.90 -21.64 10.60
CA GLY A 222 -10.64 -20.19 10.51
C GLY A 222 -9.82 -19.62 11.66
N ARG A 223 -9.07 -20.46 12.39
CA ARG A 223 -8.29 -20.08 13.59
C ARG A 223 -7.02 -19.30 13.27
N THR A 224 -7.19 -18.06 12.84
CA THR A 224 -6.09 -17.16 12.45
C THR A 224 -5.11 -16.84 13.60
N ASP A 225 -5.53 -16.98 14.86
CA ASP A 225 -4.70 -16.87 16.06
C ASP A 225 -3.60 -17.94 16.15
N VAL A 226 -3.72 -19.04 15.40
CA VAL A 226 -2.80 -20.18 15.44
C VAL A 226 -1.60 -19.99 14.51
N PHE A 227 -1.62 -18.98 13.62
CA PHE A 227 -0.53 -18.74 12.67
C PHE A 227 0.87 -18.57 13.32
N PRO A 228 1.05 -17.83 14.43
CA PRO A 228 2.34 -17.77 15.13
C PRO A 228 2.81 -19.13 15.66
N ILE A 229 1.89 -19.95 16.18
CA ILE A 229 2.20 -21.30 16.68
C ILE A 229 2.62 -22.22 15.52
N LEU A 230 1.95 -22.10 14.36
CA LEU A 230 2.36 -22.80 13.14
C LEU A 230 3.78 -22.40 12.71
N ALA A 231 4.16 -21.12 12.83
CA ALA A 231 5.51 -20.66 12.52
C ALA A 231 6.56 -21.34 13.42
N ASP A 232 6.30 -21.41 14.72
CA ASP A 232 7.22 -22.02 15.70
C ASP A 232 7.37 -23.53 15.43
N ALA A 233 6.25 -24.24 15.20
CA ALA A 233 6.26 -25.65 14.84
C ALA A 233 7.01 -25.92 13.52
N LEU A 234 6.92 -25.00 12.54
CA LEU A 234 7.69 -25.08 11.30
C LEU A 234 9.20 -24.91 11.57
N GLU A 235 9.60 -23.94 12.40
CA GLU A 235 11.01 -23.75 12.78
C GLU A 235 11.57 -24.98 13.52
N GLU A 236 10.81 -25.55 14.46
CA GLU A 236 11.19 -26.79 15.17
C GLU A 236 11.29 -28.00 14.23
N ALA A 237 10.47 -28.04 13.18
CA ALA A 237 10.57 -29.04 12.11
C ALA A 237 11.77 -28.80 11.16
N GLY A 238 12.55 -27.73 11.35
CA GLY A 238 13.73 -27.38 10.56
C GLY A 238 13.44 -26.49 9.35
N CYS A 239 12.29 -25.80 9.31
CA CYS A 239 12.00 -24.82 8.27
C CYS A 239 12.90 -23.59 8.42
N THR A 240 13.61 -23.25 7.33
CA THR A 240 14.43 -22.01 7.24
C THR A 240 13.90 -21.04 6.18
N ASN A 241 12.74 -21.35 5.57
CA ASN A 241 12.14 -20.49 4.56
C ASN A 241 11.52 -19.25 5.20
N ARG A 242 12.23 -18.12 5.12
CA ARG A 242 11.80 -16.84 5.69
C ARG A 242 10.43 -16.38 5.21
N ASP A 243 10.13 -16.48 3.91
CA ASP A 243 8.85 -16.01 3.39
C ASP A 243 7.67 -16.80 3.99
N LEU A 244 7.82 -18.10 4.23
CA LEU A 244 6.84 -18.94 4.92
C LEU A 244 6.68 -18.55 6.39
N LEU A 245 7.80 -18.45 7.11
CA LEU A 245 7.79 -18.11 8.53
C LEU A 245 7.24 -16.70 8.78
N ASP A 246 7.66 -15.71 7.99
CA ASP A 246 7.20 -14.33 8.10
C ASP A 246 5.70 -14.21 7.78
N SER A 247 5.20 -14.99 6.80
CA SER A 247 3.77 -15.05 6.49
C SER A 247 2.93 -15.58 7.64
N CYS A 248 3.48 -16.48 8.45
CA CYS A 248 2.81 -17.03 9.63
C CYS A 248 2.97 -16.15 10.88
N ARG A 249 4.10 -15.46 11.07
CA ARG A 249 4.38 -14.74 12.31
C ARG A 249 3.90 -13.28 12.31
N GLY A 250 4.13 -12.57 11.22
CA GLY A 250 3.88 -11.12 11.12
C GLY A 250 3.02 -10.72 9.92
N GLY A 251 2.66 -11.69 9.07
CA GLY A 251 1.75 -11.48 7.96
C GLY A 251 0.32 -11.18 8.44
N ALA A 252 -0.45 -10.50 7.60
CA ALA A 252 -1.88 -10.33 7.80
C ALA A 252 -2.54 -11.69 7.52
N PRO A 253 -3.19 -12.36 8.50
CA PRO A 253 -3.72 -13.70 8.32
C PRO A 253 -4.65 -13.85 7.10
N GLU A 254 -5.41 -12.81 6.80
CA GLU A 254 -6.35 -12.73 5.69
C GLU A 254 -5.70 -12.54 4.31
N ILE A 255 -4.46 -12.01 4.28
CA ILE A 255 -3.71 -11.77 3.03
C ILE A 255 -2.60 -12.80 2.84
N ASP A 256 -1.71 -12.96 3.82
CA ASP A 256 -0.52 -13.81 3.74
C ASP A 256 -0.82 -15.28 4.08
N GLY A 257 -1.80 -15.50 4.96
CA GLY A 257 -2.21 -16.83 5.41
C GLY A 257 -2.63 -17.79 4.28
N PRO A 258 -3.48 -17.38 3.33
CA PRO A 258 -3.86 -18.21 2.19
C PRO A 258 -2.65 -18.75 1.40
N TRP A 259 -1.60 -17.95 1.23
CA TRP A 259 -0.38 -18.41 0.55
C TRP A 259 0.35 -19.46 1.39
N ALA A 260 0.52 -19.25 2.70
CA ALA A 260 1.16 -20.22 3.58
C ALA A 260 0.40 -21.56 3.60
N LEU A 261 -0.92 -21.51 3.71
CA LEU A 261 -1.78 -22.71 3.69
C LEU A 261 -1.74 -23.40 2.33
N GLN A 262 -1.72 -22.66 1.21
CA GLN A 262 -1.58 -23.25 -0.11
C GLN A 262 -0.23 -23.97 -0.28
N ILE A 263 0.85 -23.43 0.28
CA ILE A 263 2.17 -24.08 0.26
C ILE A 263 2.15 -25.40 1.05
N LEU A 264 1.53 -25.39 2.23
CA LEU A 264 1.52 -26.55 3.13
C LEU A 264 0.50 -27.62 2.70
N LEU A 265 -0.70 -27.23 2.30
CA LEU A 265 -1.82 -28.14 2.11
C LEU A 265 -2.19 -28.33 0.63
N GLY A 266 -1.57 -27.56 -0.27
CA GLY A 266 -1.94 -27.50 -1.68
C GLY A 266 -3.15 -26.59 -1.93
N LYS A 267 -3.52 -26.46 -3.20
CA LYS A 267 -4.75 -25.75 -3.58
C LYS A 267 -5.96 -26.56 -3.14
N GLU A 268 -7.00 -25.88 -2.68
CA GLU A 268 -8.33 -26.47 -2.64
C GLU A 268 -8.76 -26.83 -4.06
N LYS A 269 -9.38 -28.00 -4.22
CA LYS A 269 -10.13 -28.27 -5.45
C LYS A 269 -11.33 -27.33 -5.41
N PRO A 270 -11.58 -26.52 -6.46
CA PRO A 270 -12.83 -25.78 -6.51
C PRO A 270 -13.98 -26.79 -6.42
N GLU A 271 -14.91 -26.57 -5.50
CA GLU A 271 -16.16 -27.31 -5.50
C GLU A 271 -16.79 -27.20 -6.90
N PRO A 272 -17.35 -28.29 -7.45
CA PRO A 272 -18.08 -28.19 -8.71
C PRO A 272 -19.19 -27.18 -8.49
N ARG A 273 -19.12 -26.03 -9.18
CA ARG A 273 -20.22 -25.06 -9.21
C ARG A 273 -21.46 -25.84 -9.63
N THR A 274 -22.40 -26.04 -8.70
CA THR A 274 -23.75 -26.50 -9.03
C THR A 274 -24.36 -25.40 -9.89
N SER A 275 -24.23 -25.54 -11.20
CA SER A 275 -24.94 -24.74 -12.17
C SER A 275 -26.42 -25.02 -11.99
N ALA A 276 -27.14 -24.11 -11.34
CA ALA A 276 -28.58 -24.05 -11.47
C ALA A 276 -28.93 -23.84 -12.96
N PRO A 277 -29.95 -24.50 -13.51
CA PRO A 277 -30.34 -24.31 -14.90
C PRO A 277 -30.79 -22.86 -15.12
N GLY A 278 -30.17 -22.16 -16.07
CA GLY A 278 -30.60 -20.83 -16.48
C GLY A 278 -32.05 -20.83 -16.99
N PRO A 279 -32.77 -19.70 -16.91
CA PRO A 279 -34.15 -19.63 -17.34
C PRO A 279 -34.24 -19.85 -18.85
N ARG A 280 -35.07 -20.81 -19.26
CA ARG A 280 -35.54 -20.92 -20.65
C ARG A 280 -36.48 -19.74 -20.93
N GLY A 281 -35.96 -18.66 -21.49
CA GLY A 281 -36.75 -17.56 -22.04
C GLY A 281 -37.07 -17.83 -23.51
N GLY A 282 -38.34 -18.14 -23.79
CA GLY A 282 -38.86 -18.33 -25.14
C GLY A 282 -38.95 -17.01 -25.90
N LEU A 283 -38.61 -17.06 -27.18
CA LEU A 283 -38.88 -16.01 -28.15
C LEU A 283 -40.34 -16.08 -28.60
N ARG A 284 -41.07 -14.99 -28.37
CA ARG A 284 -42.07 -14.45 -29.29
C ARG A 284 -41.85 -12.95 -29.37
#